data_AF-A0A5P1F7W8-F1
#
_entry.id   AF-A0A5P1F7W8-F1
#
_cell.length_a   1.000
_cell.length_b   1.000
_cell.length_c   1.000
_cell.angle_alpha   90.00
_cell.angle_beta   90.00
_cell.angle_gamma   90.00
#
_symmetry.space_group_name_H-M   'P 1'
#
loop_
_entity.id
_entity.type
_entity.pdbx_description
1 polymer ?
#
loop_
_entity_poly.entity_id
_entity_poly.type
_entity_poly.pdbx_seq_one_letter_code
_entity_poly.pdbx_strand_id
1 'polypeptide(L)'
;MVSALVMMLMAACFPLNGAIDHAVGGERGWTLEVDYRAWAKTQQFRVGDNLVFKYQRGDHNVIEVDETGFKDCAAKPAATVLDTGKDVIRILTTGKKWYICTVSIHCSVAGQKLEIDVLPQAHSPEASPSDMKPPPSSLANMRSVASSYVVIVLVAVAVIFC
;
A
#
# COMPACT_ATOMS: atom_id res chain seq x y z
N MET A 1 -7.30 38.10 -2.74
CA MET A 1 -7.18 37.41 -1.44
C MET A 1 -7.94 36.07 -1.42
N VAL A 2 -9.17 36.00 -1.94
CA VAL A 2 -9.97 34.76 -2.01
C VAL A 2 -9.31 33.65 -2.87
N SER A 3 -8.67 34.03 -3.98
CA SER A 3 -8.02 33.07 -4.90
C SER A 3 -6.79 32.35 -4.30
N ALA A 4 -6.11 32.95 -3.33
CA ALA A 4 -4.96 32.33 -2.66
C ALA A 4 -5.42 31.30 -1.61
N LEU A 5 -6.56 31.55 -0.96
CA LEU A 5 -7.20 30.65 -0.01
C LEU A 5 -7.68 29.35 -0.67
N VAL A 6 -8.21 29.44 -1.90
CA VAL A 6 -8.66 28.27 -2.67
C VAL A 6 -7.47 27.37 -3.10
N MET A 7 -6.32 27.97 -3.44
CA MET A 7 -5.12 27.19 -3.78
C MET A 7 -4.46 26.52 -2.56
N MET A 8 -4.50 27.14 -1.39
CA MET A 8 -4.00 26.54 -0.14
C MET A 8 -4.86 25.36 0.34
N LEU A 9 -6.17 25.38 0.11
CA LEU A 9 -7.09 24.28 0.47
C LEU A 9 -6.86 23.04 -0.41
N MET A 10 -6.54 23.21 -1.70
CA MET A 10 -6.19 22.10 -2.60
C MET A 10 -4.85 21.43 -2.27
N ALA A 11 -3.95 22.13 -1.57
CA ALA A 11 -2.65 21.60 -1.14
C ALA A 11 -2.71 20.80 0.17
N ALA A 12 -3.86 20.71 0.85
CA ALA A 12 -4.00 19.94 2.10
C ALA A 12 -4.41 18.48 1.86
N CYS A 13 -4.78 18.11 0.64
CA CYS A 13 -5.24 16.77 0.28
C CYS A 13 -4.11 15.93 -0.34
N PHE A 14 -2.90 15.99 0.23
CA PHE A 14 -1.89 15.00 -0.09
C PHE A 14 -2.28 13.70 0.64
N PRO A 15 -2.63 12.61 -0.07
CA PRO A 15 -2.82 11.32 0.60
C PRO A 15 -1.62 11.02 1.49
N LEU A 16 -1.88 10.87 2.78
CA LEU A 16 -0.91 10.34 3.74
C LEU A 16 -0.48 8.98 3.19
N ASN A 17 0.79 8.84 2.80
CA ASN A 17 1.35 7.61 2.23
C ASN A 17 1.37 6.48 3.29
N GLY A 18 0.19 5.95 3.63
CA GLY A 18 0.00 4.77 4.47
C GLY A 18 0.15 3.49 3.65
N ALA A 19 0.48 2.39 4.34
CA ALA A 19 0.46 1.07 3.73
C ALA A 19 -0.98 0.67 3.36
N ILE A 20 -1.17 0.17 2.14
CA ILE A 20 -2.46 -0.35 1.68
C ILE A 20 -2.56 -1.84 2.01
N ASP A 21 -3.70 -2.26 2.54
CA ASP A 21 -4.03 -3.67 2.73
C ASP A 21 -4.79 -4.20 1.50
N HIS A 22 -4.12 -5.01 0.69
CA HIS A 22 -4.74 -5.71 -0.43
C HIS A 22 -5.34 -7.03 0.05
N ALA A 23 -6.66 -7.08 0.20
CA ALA A 23 -7.38 -8.32 0.46
C ALA A 23 -7.33 -9.23 -0.79
N VAL A 24 -6.48 -10.27 -0.74
CA VAL A 24 -6.23 -11.17 -1.88
C VAL A 24 -7.52 -11.89 -2.26
N GLY A 25 -7.92 -11.77 -3.54
CA GLY A 25 -9.19 -12.32 -4.04
C GLY A 25 -10.43 -11.50 -3.66
N GLY A 26 -10.27 -10.32 -3.03
CA GLY A 26 -11.38 -9.46 -2.64
C GLY A 26 -12.28 -10.09 -1.58
N GLU A 27 -13.60 -9.99 -1.78
CA GLU A 27 -14.59 -10.56 -0.86
C GLU A 27 -14.54 -12.09 -0.79
N ARG A 28 -14.10 -12.75 -1.86
CA ARG A 28 -13.96 -14.21 -1.92
C ARG A 28 -12.79 -14.73 -1.08
N GLY A 29 -11.75 -13.91 -0.90
CA GLY A 29 -10.54 -14.30 -0.20
C GLY A 29 -9.65 -15.26 -0.98
N TRP A 30 -8.77 -15.96 -0.25
CA TRP A 30 -7.84 -16.95 -0.77
C TRP A 30 -8.50 -18.33 -0.83
N THR A 31 -9.23 -18.58 -1.91
CA THR A 31 -9.95 -19.84 -2.15
C THR A 31 -9.84 -20.30 -3.62
N LEU A 32 -10.52 -21.40 -3.96
CA LEU A 32 -10.60 -21.91 -5.33
C LEU A 32 -11.59 -21.09 -6.17
N GLU A 33 -11.55 -21.29 -7.50
CA GLU A 33 -12.47 -20.63 -8.45
C GLU A 33 -12.39 -19.09 -8.46
N VAL A 34 -11.23 -18.53 -8.10
CA VAL A 34 -10.93 -17.10 -8.19
C VAL A 34 -9.87 -16.87 -9.27
N ASP A 35 -10.13 -15.96 -10.20
CA ASP A 35 -9.11 -15.52 -11.15
C ASP A 35 -8.20 -14.47 -10.49
N TYR A 36 -7.16 -14.96 -9.80
CA TYR A 36 -6.17 -14.10 -9.14
C TYR A 36 -5.40 -13.21 -10.09
N ARG A 37 -5.27 -13.60 -11.37
CA ARG A 37 -4.61 -12.78 -12.39
C ARG A 37 -5.49 -11.59 -12.77
N ALA A 38 -6.78 -11.81 -12.94
CA ALA A 38 -7.74 -10.71 -13.15
C ALA A 38 -7.79 -9.80 -11.92
N TRP A 39 -7.88 -10.37 -10.72
CA TRP A 39 -7.86 -9.59 -9.47
C TRP A 39 -6.58 -8.75 -9.33
N ALA A 40 -5.40 -9.34 -9.54
CA ALA A 40 -4.13 -8.61 -9.41
C ALA A 40 -4.02 -7.42 -10.38
N LYS A 41 -4.61 -7.53 -11.58
CA LYS A 41 -4.64 -6.41 -12.56
C LYS A 41 -5.48 -5.22 -12.11
N THR A 42 -6.39 -5.38 -11.14
CA THR A 42 -7.16 -4.27 -10.59
C THR A 42 -6.46 -3.59 -9.42
N GLN A 43 -5.26 -4.05 -9.06
CA GLN A 43 -4.49 -3.56 -7.91
C GLN A 43 -3.23 -2.85 -8.37
N GLN A 44 -2.72 -1.96 -7.52
CA GLN A 44 -1.39 -1.40 -7.64
C GLN A 44 -0.62 -1.71 -6.36
N PHE A 45 0.37 -2.59 -6.44
CA PHE A 45 1.17 -2.99 -5.29
C PHE A 45 2.41 -2.14 -5.18
N ARG A 46 2.73 -1.66 -3.96
CA ARG A 46 3.94 -0.90 -3.66
C ARG A 46 4.69 -1.49 -2.49
N VAL A 47 5.98 -1.19 -2.43
CA VAL A 47 6.77 -1.45 -1.23
C VAL A 47 6.13 -0.71 -0.05
N GLY A 48 5.91 -1.44 1.04
CA GLY A 48 5.25 -0.95 2.25
C GLY A 48 3.84 -1.51 2.44
N ASP A 49 3.16 -1.87 1.35
CA ASP A 49 1.80 -2.43 1.36
C ASP A 49 1.76 -3.84 1.95
N ASN A 50 0.54 -4.34 2.23
CA ASN A 50 0.30 -5.67 2.76
C ASN A 50 -0.58 -6.49 1.82
N LEU A 51 -0.26 -7.76 1.66
CA LEU A 51 -1.18 -8.77 1.12
C LEU A 51 -1.88 -9.47 2.28
N VAL A 52 -3.21 -9.44 2.28
CA VAL A 52 -4.02 -10.07 3.32
C VAL A 52 -4.74 -11.28 2.73
N PHE A 53 -4.29 -12.47 3.12
CA PHE A 53 -4.85 -13.74 2.70
C PHE A 53 -5.86 -14.22 3.75
N LYS A 54 -7.14 -14.25 3.37
CA LYS A 54 -8.24 -14.71 4.23
C LYS A 54 -8.79 -16.02 3.71
N TYR A 55 -8.86 -17.03 4.55
CA TYR A 55 -9.36 -18.35 4.19
C TYR A 55 -9.70 -19.15 5.45
N GLN A 56 -10.49 -20.24 5.29
CA GLN A 56 -10.77 -21.12 6.41
C GLN A 56 -9.50 -21.91 6.78
N ARG A 57 -9.09 -21.80 8.05
CA ARG A 57 -7.89 -22.49 8.56
C ARG A 57 -8.00 -23.99 8.30
N GLY A 58 -6.94 -24.56 7.73
CA GLY A 58 -6.88 -25.99 7.37
C GLY A 58 -7.23 -26.28 5.91
N ASP A 59 -8.01 -25.41 5.24
CA ASP A 59 -8.41 -25.63 3.85
C ASP A 59 -7.33 -25.17 2.87
N HIS A 60 -6.59 -24.12 3.23
CA HIS A 60 -5.57 -23.52 2.40
C HIS A 60 -4.33 -23.16 3.23
N ASN A 61 -3.26 -22.82 2.53
CA ASN A 61 -2.06 -22.21 3.07
C ASN A 61 -1.52 -21.19 2.07
N VAL A 62 -0.53 -20.42 2.50
CA VAL A 62 0.18 -19.45 1.65
C VAL A 62 1.67 -19.70 1.78
N ILE A 63 2.33 -19.88 0.64
CA ILE A 63 3.78 -20.01 0.56
C ILE A 63 4.29 -19.05 -0.50
N GLU A 64 5.27 -18.23 -0.15
CA GLU A 64 6.03 -17.43 -1.11
C GLU A 64 7.04 -18.32 -1.84
N VAL A 65 7.08 -18.20 -3.17
CA VAL A 65 7.95 -18.97 -4.06
C VAL A 65 8.63 -18.06 -5.08
N ASP A 66 9.60 -18.62 -5.80
CA ASP A 66 10.15 -18.00 -7.00
C ASP A 66 9.31 -18.34 -8.24
N GLU A 67 9.67 -17.78 -9.39
CA GLU A 67 8.97 -17.99 -10.66
C GLU A 67 8.87 -19.48 -11.04
N THR A 68 9.92 -20.26 -10.80
CA THR A 68 9.93 -21.70 -11.07
C THR A 68 8.94 -22.42 -10.15
N GLY A 69 9.01 -22.17 -8.84
CA GLY A 69 8.06 -22.75 -7.88
C GLY A 69 6.61 -22.36 -8.18
N PHE A 70 6.36 -21.17 -8.72
CA PHE A 70 5.03 -20.74 -9.16
C PHE A 70 4.52 -21.46 -10.41
N LYS A 71 5.41 -21.70 -11.38
CA LYS A 71 5.08 -22.44 -12.62
C LYS A 71 4.80 -23.90 -12.29
N ASP A 72 5.66 -24.49 -11.48
CA ASP A 72 5.62 -25.92 -11.15
C ASP A 72 4.69 -26.24 -9.96
N CYS A 73 4.15 -25.20 -9.30
CA CYS A 73 3.37 -25.32 -8.07
C CYS A 73 4.10 -26.09 -6.96
N ALA A 74 5.40 -25.80 -6.81
CA ALA A 74 6.29 -26.50 -5.89
C ALA A 74 6.96 -25.52 -4.93
N ALA A 75 6.86 -25.79 -3.63
CA ALA A 75 7.60 -25.09 -2.60
C ALA A 75 8.98 -25.71 -2.39
N LYS A 76 9.96 -24.89 -1.99
CA LYS A 76 11.28 -25.39 -1.56
C LYS A 76 11.17 -26.14 -0.22
N PRO A 77 12.04 -27.12 0.07
CA PRO A 77 11.95 -27.95 1.29
C PRO A 77 11.93 -27.21 2.64
N ALA A 78 12.38 -25.95 2.69
CA ALA A 78 12.39 -25.11 3.89
C ALA A 78 11.59 -23.81 3.69
N ALA A 79 10.63 -23.80 2.76
CA ALA A 79 9.76 -22.66 2.56
C ALA A 79 8.92 -22.40 3.83
N THR A 80 8.74 -21.11 4.16
CA THR A 80 7.84 -20.73 5.24
C THR A 80 6.40 -20.98 4.79
N VAL A 81 5.65 -21.71 5.61
CA VAL A 81 4.23 -21.99 5.38
C VAL A 81 3.42 -21.12 6.32
N LEU A 82 2.52 -20.32 5.76
CA LEU A 82 1.53 -19.56 6.52
C LEU A 82 0.19 -20.30 6.43
N ASP A 83 -0.41 -20.61 7.57
CA ASP A 83 -1.56 -21.52 7.69
C ASP A 83 -2.59 -21.05 8.74
N THR A 84 -2.58 -19.76 9.12
CA THR A 84 -3.42 -19.27 10.22
C THR A 84 -4.88 -19.04 9.84
N GLY A 85 -5.18 -18.93 8.53
CA GLY A 85 -6.49 -18.53 7.99
C GLY A 85 -6.65 -17.01 7.79
N LYS A 86 -5.73 -16.20 8.34
CA LYS A 86 -5.69 -14.75 8.12
C LYS A 86 -4.24 -14.27 8.13
N ASP A 87 -3.50 -14.66 7.12
CA ASP A 87 -2.08 -14.33 7.01
C ASP A 87 -1.89 -12.97 6.34
N VAL A 88 -0.90 -12.23 6.85
CA VAL A 88 -0.54 -10.92 6.31
C VAL A 88 0.92 -10.95 5.91
N ILE A 89 1.20 -10.63 4.65
CA ILE A 89 2.56 -10.52 4.11
C ILE A 89 2.81 -9.05 3.77
N ARG A 90 3.77 -8.44 4.46
CA ARG A 90 4.23 -7.09 4.14
C ARG A 90 5.18 -7.13 2.94
N ILE A 91 4.93 -6.27 1.96
CA ILE A 91 5.72 -6.17 0.73
C ILE A 91 6.95 -5.30 1.00
N LEU A 92 8.14 -5.90 1.03
CA LEU A 92 9.37 -5.20 1.40
C LEU A 92 10.27 -4.81 0.24
N THR A 93 10.08 -5.40 -0.95
CA THR A 93 10.94 -5.17 -2.10
C THR A 93 10.13 -5.06 -3.39
N THR A 94 10.66 -4.34 -4.37
CA THR A 94 10.06 -4.18 -5.70
C THR A 94 10.17 -5.44 -6.56
N GLY A 95 9.48 -5.45 -7.69
CA GLY A 95 9.53 -6.51 -8.69
C GLY A 95 8.48 -7.60 -8.48
N LYS A 96 8.60 -8.66 -9.29
CA LYS A 96 7.63 -9.76 -9.26
C LYS A 96 7.73 -10.58 -7.98
N LYS A 97 6.57 -10.99 -7.47
CA LYS A 97 6.42 -11.89 -6.33
C LYS A 97 5.38 -12.94 -6.62
N TRP A 98 5.56 -14.14 -6.07
CA TRP A 98 4.70 -15.28 -6.34
C TRP A 98 4.30 -15.99 -5.06
N TYR A 99 3.02 -16.33 -4.98
CA TYR A 99 2.42 -17.00 -3.84
C TYR A 99 1.56 -18.16 -4.32
N ILE A 100 1.62 -19.29 -3.63
CA ILE A 100 0.88 -20.50 -3.99
C ILE A 100 0.21 -21.12 -2.77
N CYS A 101 -0.85 -21.90 -3.01
CA CYS A 101 -1.36 -22.88 -2.06
C CYS A 101 -0.84 -24.27 -2.44
N THR A 102 -0.17 -24.97 -1.52
CA THR A 102 0.39 -26.31 -1.76
C THR A 102 -0.51 -27.44 -1.27
N VAL A 103 -1.74 -27.13 -0.83
CA VAL A 103 -2.70 -28.15 -0.42
C VAL A 103 -3.15 -28.93 -1.67
N SER A 104 -2.74 -30.20 -1.74
CA SER A 104 -3.15 -31.15 -2.79
C SER A 104 -2.99 -30.57 -4.21
N ILE A 105 -4.07 -30.45 -4.97
CA ILE A 105 -4.10 -29.96 -6.37
C ILE A 105 -4.49 -28.48 -6.50
N HIS A 106 -4.55 -27.73 -5.39
CA HIS A 106 -5.10 -26.37 -5.37
C HIS A 106 -4.34 -25.41 -6.30
N CYS A 107 -3.00 -25.43 -6.30
CA CYS A 107 -2.22 -24.60 -7.22
C CYS A 107 -2.22 -25.16 -8.66
N SER A 108 -1.90 -26.44 -8.84
CA SER A 108 -1.56 -26.99 -10.16
C SER A 108 -2.77 -27.20 -11.08
N VAL A 109 -3.93 -27.56 -10.49
CA VAL A 109 -5.15 -27.85 -11.25
C VAL A 109 -6.19 -26.76 -11.04
N ALA A 110 -6.41 -26.34 -9.78
CA ALA A 110 -7.45 -25.36 -9.47
C ALA A 110 -6.97 -23.89 -9.57
N GLY A 111 -5.68 -23.66 -9.85
CA GLY A 111 -5.15 -22.34 -10.14
C GLY A 111 -5.05 -21.39 -8.94
N GLN A 112 -5.04 -21.90 -7.71
CA GLN A 112 -4.90 -21.10 -6.49
C GLN A 112 -3.45 -20.62 -6.31
N LYS A 113 -3.09 -19.62 -7.11
CA LYS A 113 -1.77 -19.00 -7.14
C LYS A 113 -1.86 -17.54 -7.56
N LEU A 114 -1.00 -16.70 -7.00
CA LEU A 114 -0.95 -15.26 -7.24
C LEU A 114 0.44 -14.84 -7.71
N GLU A 115 0.49 -14.11 -8.82
CA GLU A 115 1.65 -13.32 -9.23
C GLU A 115 1.29 -11.84 -9.08
N ILE A 116 2.18 -11.05 -8.49
CA ILE A 116 2.08 -9.59 -8.45
C ILE A 116 3.34 -8.94 -8.99
N ASP A 117 3.23 -7.68 -9.41
CA ASP A 117 4.37 -6.82 -9.75
C ASP A 117 4.37 -5.60 -8.84
N VAL A 118 5.47 -5.40 -8.12
CA VAL A 118 5.57 -4.43 -7.03
C VAL A 118 6.38 -3.21 -7.47
N LEU A 119 5.74 -2.05 -7.37
CA LEU A 119 6.38 -0.76 -7.61
C LEU A 119 7.13 -0.25 -6.36
N PRO A 120 8.08 0.69 -6.52
CA PRO A 120 8.65 1.40 -5.38
C PRO A 120 7.58 2.03 -4.49
N GLN A 121 7.93 2.22 -3.22
CA GLN A 121 7.11 2.98 -2.29
C GLN A 121 6.78 4.33 -2.93
N ALA A 122 5.53 4.76 -2.82
CA ALA A 122 5.19 6.12 -3.22
C ALA A 122 5.88 7.07 -2.24
N HIS A 123 6.83 7.86 -2.73
CA HIS A 123 7.34 9.02 -1.99
C HIS A 123 6.39 10.18 -2.24
N SER A 124 6.02 10.91 -1.20
CA SER A 124 5.44 12.25 -1.37
C SER A 124 6.48 13.12 -2.09
N PRO A 125 6.08 14.20 -2.79
CA PRO A 125 7.05 15.14 -3.36
C PRO A 125 7.89 15.70 -2.22
N GLU A 126 9.13 15.23 -2.10
CA GLU A 126 10.11 15.81 -1.20
C GLU A 126 10.36 17.24 -1.68
N ALA A 127 10.20 18.21 -0.78
CA ALA A 127 10.54 19.59 -1.10
C ALA A 127 11.99 19.62 -1.55
N SER A 128 12.21 19.92 -2.83
CA SER A 128 13.53 20.00 -3.44
C SER A 128 14.42 20.93 -2.60
N PRO A 129 15.67 20.57 -2.28
CA PRO A 129 16.57 21.42 -1.50
C PRO A 129 16.94 22.64 -2.36
N SER A 130 16.14 23.69 -2.25
CA SER A 130 16.46 24.97 -2.87
C SER A 130 17.57 25.62 -2.05
N ASP A 131 18.66 25.96 -2.74
CA ASP A 131 19.87 26.60 -2.24
C ASP A 131 19.60 27.61 -1.10
N MET A 132 20.20 27.37 0.07
CA MET A 132 20.27 28.37 1.14
C MET A 132 21.14 29.55 0.67
N LYS A 133 20.50 30.66 0.29
CA LYS A 133 21.15 31.98 0.33
C LYS A 133 20.82 32.66 1.65
N PRO A 134 21.81 33.20 2.40
CA PRO A 134 21.51 33.89 3.66
C PRO A 134 20.77 35.22 3.38
N PRO A 135 19.82 35.61 4.25
CA PRO A 135 19.08 36.86 4.09
C PRO A 135 19.93 38.06 4.53
N PRO A 136 19.83 39.22 3.86
CA PRO A 136 20.33 40.47 4.42
C PRO A 136 19.41 40.92 5.56
N SER A 137 20.03 41.36 6.65
CA SER A 137 19.38 41.95 7.81
C SER A 137 18.65 43.25 7.45
N SER A 138 17.35 43.32 7.74
CA SER A 138 16.71 44.61 8.05
C SER A 138 15.56 44.42 9.04
N LEU A 139 15.64 45.17 10.13
CA LEU A 139 14.59 45.36 11.12
C LEU A 139 13.58 46.36 10.56
N ALA A 140 12.28 46.02 10.54
CA ALA A 140 11.20 46.99 10.72
C ALA A 140 9.83 46.33 10.96
N ASN A 141 9.33 46.52 12.18
CA ASN A 141 7.94 46.84 12.57
C ASN A 141 6.75 45.90 12.24
N MET A 142 6.35 45.17 13.29
CA MET A 142 5.14 45.39 14.13
C MET A 142 3.70 45.09 13.61
N ARG A 143 3.10 44.10 14.30
CA ARG A 143 1.67 43.88 14.71
C ARG A 143 0.60 43.49 13.68
N SER A 144 0.08 42.27 13.81
CA SER A 144 -1.29 42.02 14.32
C SER A 144 -1.48 40.52 14.65
N VAL A 145 -1.73 40.19 15.92
CA VAL A 145 -2.07 38.83 16.36
C VAL A 145 -3.59 38.74 16.29
N ALA A 146 -4.12 38.20 15.21
CA ALA A 146 -5.55 37.92 15.08
C ALA A 146 -5.77 36.45 14.74
N SER A 147 -6.16 35.71 15.77
CA SER A 147 -6.88 34.44 15.78
C SER A 147 -6.28 33.24 15.04
N SER A 148 -5.21 32.70 15.63
CA SER A 148 -4.67 31.36 15.31
C SER A 148 -5.72 30.25 15.45
N TYR A 149 -6.72 30.41 16.33
CA TYR A 149 -7.73 29.40 16.62
C TYR A 149 -8.67 29.11 15.44
N VAL A 150 -9.10 30.14 14.70
CA VAL A 150 -10.03 29.94 13.56
C VAL A 150 -9.33 29.23 12.41
N VAL A 151 -8.07 29.56 12.16
CA VAL A 151 -7.25 28.89 11.12
C VAL A 151 -6.98 27.44 11.51
N ILE A 152 -6.65 27.16 12.78
CA ILE A 152 -6.43 25.80 13.27
C ILE A 152 -7.70 24.96 13.17
N VAL A 153 -8.87 25.50 13.53
CA VAL A 153 -10.15 24.78 13.44
C VAL A 153 -10.53 24.49 11.99
N LEU A 154 -10.33 25.44 11.07
CA LEU A 154 -10.63 25.22 9.65
C LEU A 154 -9.70 24.17 9.01
N VAL A 155 -8.42 24.16 9.39
CA VAL A 155 -7.46 23.14 8.95
C VAL A 155 -7.83 21.76 9.53
N ALA A 156 -8.16 21.69 10.83
CA ALA A 156 -8.57 20.44 11.46
C ALA A 156 -9.85 19.87 10.84
N VAL A 157 -10.85 20.72 10.56
CA VAL A 157 -12.11 20.32 9.93
C VAL A 157 -11.88 19.81 8.50
N ALA A 158 -11.03 20.47 7.71
CA ALA A 158 -10.70 20.02 6.35
C ALA A 158 -9.96 18.66 6.32
N VAL A 159 -9.13 18.38 7.32
CA VAL A 159 -8.44 17.08 7.48
C VAL A 159 -9.39 15.96 7.92
N ILE A 160 -10.46 16.28 8.66
CA ILE A 160 -11.48 15.30 9.10
C ILE A 160 -12.42 14.89 7.94
N PHE A 161 -12.58 15.72 6.91
CA PHE A 161 -13.47 15.48 5.77
C PHE A 161 -12.75 14.95 4.51
N CYS A 162 -11.51 14.46 4.66
CA CYS A 162 -10.83 13.63 3.67
C CYS A 162 -11.11 12.14 3.93
#